data_AF-A0A7S2SCY0-F1
#
_entry.id   AF-A0A7S2SCY0-F1
#
_cell.length_a   1.000
_cell.length_b   1.000
_cell.length_c   1.000
_cell.angle_alpha   90.00
_cell.angle_beta   90.00
_cell.angle_gamma   90.00
#
_symmetry.space_group_name_H-M   'P 1'
#
loop_
_entity.id
_entity.type
_entity.pdbx_description
1 polymer ?
#
loop_
_entity_poly.entity_id
_entity_poly.type
_entity_poly.pdbx_seq_one_letter_code
_entity_poly.pdbx_strand_id
1 'polypeptide(L)'
;VVILSSVRIGMLSSISSQALRRVVAVRGLATAAEHRPVIDLYGLSARYANATYIAASKQGVLEQVEGELQAVHQTAKNSAKFSDFLDNPLISRDDKAKQIHEMFDGSGVSQVTLNLLDTLA
;
A
#
# COMPACT_ATOMS: atom_id res chain seq x y z
N VAL A 1 4.65 67.32 47.19
CA VAL A 1 3.69 68.33 46.67
C VAL A 1 2.89 67.66 45.56
N VAL A 2 1.67 67.17 45.88
CA VAL A 2 0.39 67.56 45.22
C VAL A 2 0.32 66.91 43.80
N ILE A 3 -0.54 65.95 43.40
CA ILE A 3 -2.03 65.79 43.40
C ILE A 3 -2.29 64.32 42.95
N LEU A 4 -2.98 63.42 43.67
CA LEU A 4 -4.43 63.12 43.73
C LEU A 4 -5.16 62.85 42.39
N SER A 5 -6.10 61.88 42.43
CA SER A 5 -7.27 61.68 41.53
C SER A 5 -7.00 61.09 40.12
N SER A 6 -7.79 60.19 39.51
CA SER A 6 -9.11 59.58 39.70
C SER A 6 -9.15 58.34 38.77
N VAL A 7 -9.60 57.13 39.14
CA VAL A 7 -11.00 56.64 39.18
C VAL A 7 -11.77 56.78 37.84
N ARG A 8 -12.06 55.60 37.24
CA ARG A 8 -13.28 55.16 36.50
C ARG A 8 -13.46 55.30 34.95
N ILE A 9 -13.76 54.13 34.37
CA ILE A 9 -14.85 53.77 33.41
C ILE A 9 -14.76 54.17 31.92
N GLY A 10 -15.18 53.20 31.06
CA GLY A 10 -15.69 53.40 29.69
C GLY A 10 -14.84 52.74 28.61
N MET A 11 -15.03 51.46 28.24
CA MET A 11 -16.01 50.94 27.28
C MET A 11 -16.07 51.69 25.94
N LEU A 12 -15.24 51.31 24.96
CA LEU A 12 -15.43 51.50 23.51
C LEU A 12 -14.59 50.41 22.79
N SER A 13 -15.15 49.24 22.49
CA SER A 13 -15.81 48.88 21.23
C SER A 13 -14.88 48.72 20.01
N SER A 14 -14.86 47.47 19.50
CA SER A 14 -14.96 47.12 18.08
C SER A 14 -13.69 46.67 17.32
N ILE A 15 -13.94 45.61 16.53
CA ILE A 15 -13.22 45.09 15.35
C ILE A 15 -11.94 44.30 15.69
N SER A 16 -11.92 42.97 15.59
CA SER A 16 -11.77 42.33 14.28
C SER A 16 -12.21 40.86 14.29
N SER A 17 -13.36 40.62 13.65
CA SER A 17 -13.71 39.49 12.80
C SER A 17 -12.80 38.25 12.86
N GLN A 18 -13.19 37.28 13.69
CA GLN A 18 -12.78 35.89 13.54
C GLN A 18 -13.47 35.30 12.30
N ALA A 19 -12.85 35.46 11.13
CA ALA A 19 -13.19 34.68 9.95
C ALA A 19 -12.17 33.55 9.82
N LEU A 20 -12.45 32.41 10.46
CA LEU A 20 -11.73 31.17 10.23
C LEU A 20 -11.91 30.79 8.74
N ARG A 21 -10.89 31.05 7.93
CA ARG A 21 -10.80 30.56 6.56
C ARG A 21 -10.84 29.03 6.58
N ARG A 22 -11.97 28.45 6.19
CA ARG A 22 -12.09 27.02 5.87
C ARG A 22 -11.26 26.77 4.61
N VAL A 23 -10.02 26.30 4.77
CA VAL A 23 -9.25 25.75 3.65
C VAL A 23 -9.96 24.44 3.26
N VAL A 24 -10.79 24.50 2.22
CA VAL A 24 -11.29 23.30 1.58
C VAL A 24 -10.10 22.66 0.89
N ALA A 25 -9.57 21.60 1.50
CA ALA A 25 -8.59 20.73 0.86
C ALA A 25 -9.26 20.12 -0.38
N VAL A 26 -8.98 20.69 -1.55
CA VAL A 26 -9.31 20.07 -2.84
C VAL A 26 -8.46 18.80 -2.93
N ARG A 27 -9.13 17.65 -2.88
CA ARG A 27 -8.49 16.34 -2.96
C ARG A 27 -7.87 16.15 -4.35
N GLY A 28 -6.60 16.50 -4.51
CA GLY A 28 -5.76 16.13 -5.66
C GLY A 28 -5.33 14.65 -5.66
N LEU A 29 -6.25 13.72 -5.42
CA LEU A 29 -5.96 12.28 -5.24
C LEU A 29 -5.96 11.48 -6.55
N ALA A 30 -5.50 12.04 -7.65
CA ALA A 30 -5.57 11.40 -8.96
C ALA A 30 -4.19 11.21 -9.62
N THR A 31 -3.20 10.70 -8.88
CA THR A 31 -1.98 10.11 -9.49
C THR A 31 -2.13 8.61 -9.78
N ALA A 32 -3.29 8.03 -9.49
CA ALA A 32 -3.53 6.59 -9.62
C ALA A 32 -3.67 6.09 -11.07
N ALA A 33 -3.66 6.95 -12.09
CA ALA A 33 -3.93 6.55 -13.47
C ALA A 33 -2.70 6.02 -14.23
N GLU A 34 -1.48 6.44 -13.88
CA GLU A 34 -0.30 6.20 -14.71
C GLU A 34 0.16 4.73 -14.73
N HIS A 35 -0.14 3.97 -13.67
CA HIS A 35 0.36 2.60 -13.48
C HIS A 35 -0.74 1.54 -13.56
N ARG A 36 -1.91 1.89 -14.12
CA ARG A 36 -3.02 0.94 -14.26
C ARG A 36 -2.81 0.01 -15.45
N PRO A 37 -3.21 -1.26 -15.33
CA PRO A 37 -3.24 -2.16 -16.47
C PRO A 37 -4.15 -1.62 -17.58
N VAL A 38 -3.81 -1.90 -18.84
CA VAL A 38 -4.59 -1.48 -20.02
C VAL A 38 -5.96 -2.17 -20.08
N ILE A 39 -6.05 -3.36 -19.49
CA ILE A 39 -7.29 -4.14 -19.38
C ILE A 39 -7.78 -4.15 -17.94
N ASP A 40 -9.05 -3.83 -17.74
CA ASP A 40 -9.69 -3.94 -16.44
C ASP A 40 -10.10 -5.39 -16.17
N LEU A 41 -9.45 -6.02 -15.20
CA LEU A 41 -9.78 -7.36 -14.71
C LEU A 41 -10.58 -7.27 -13.40
N TYR A 42 -11.56 -8.15 -13.22
CA TYR A 42 -12.44 -8.18 -12.04
C TYR A 42 -12.45 -9.55 -11.34
N GLY A 43 -12.80 -9.55 -10.05
CA GLY A 43 -12.79 -10.75 -9.20
C GLY A 43 -11.62 -10.77 -8.20
N LEU A 44 -11.57 -11.82 -7.35
CA LEU A 44 -10.56 -11.91 -6.29
C LEU A 44 -9.14 -12.02 -6.87
N SER A 45 -8.92 -12.95 -7.79
CA SER A 45 -7.63 -13.13 -8.46
C SER A 45 -7.20 -11.89 -9.24
N ALA A 46 -8.15 -11.20 -9.88
CA ALA A 46 -7.89 -9.96 -10.59
C ALA A 46 -7.45 -8.83 -9.66
N ARG A 47 -8.01 -8.73 -8.45
CA ARG A 47 -7.58 -7.72 -7.46
C ARG A 47 -6.11 -7.90 -7.09
N TYR A 48 -5.68 -9.14 -6.86
CA TYR A 48 -4.27 -9.45 -6.60
C TYR A 48 -3.41 -9.16 -7.84
N ALA A 49 -3.80 -9.63 -9.02
CA ALA A 49 -3.07 -9.39 -10.27
C ALA A 49 -2.90 -7.89 -10.57
N ASN A 50 -3.97 -7.10 -10.46
CA ASN A 50 -3.94 -5.65 -10.66
C ASN A 50 -3.04 -4.96 -9.62
N ALA A 51 -3.10 -5.38 -8.35
CA ALA A 51 -2.25 -4.81 -7.30
C ALA A 51 -0.76 -5.10 -7.55
N THR A 52 -0.43 -6.34 -7.93
CA THR A 52 0.94 -6.75 -8.29
C THR A 52 1.42 -6.00 -9.52
N TYR A 53 0.60 -5.87 -10.56
CA TYR A 53 0.95 -5.09 -11.75
C TYR A 53 1.24 -3.62 -11.40
N ILE A 54 0.37 -2.98 -10.61
CA ILE A 54 0.56 -1.59 -10.19
C ILE A 54 1.86 -1.45 -9.37
N ALA A 55 2.15 -2.40 -8.47
CA ALA A 55 3.37 -2.38 -7.67
C ALA A 55 4.64 -2.57 -8.51
N ALA A 56 4.63 -3.52 -9.45
CA ALA A 56 5.73 -3.80 -10.36
C ALA A 56 5.97 -2.66 -11.35
N SER A 57 4.90 -2.10 -11.91
CA SER A 57 4.95 -0.94 -12.81
C SER A 57 5.57 0.27 -12.11
N LYS A 58 5.17 0.55 -10.84
CA LYS A 58 5.72 1.68 -10.06
C LYS A 58 7.21 1.55 -9.77
N GLN A 59 7.70 0.31 -9.68
CA GLN A 59 9.10 0.01 -9.43
C GLN A 59 9.90 -0.22 -10.72
N GLY A 60 9.25 -0.25 -11.88
CA GLY A 60 9.90 -0.51 -13.18
C GLY A 60 10.40 -1.95 -13.36
N VAL A 61 9.89 -2.92 -12.60
CA VAL A 61 10.37 -4.32 -12.56
C VAL A 61 9.41 -5.32 -13.21
N LEU A 62 8.63 -4.88 -14.20
CA LEU A 62 7.59 -5.70 -14.83
C LEU A 62 8.13 -6.98 -15.48
N GLU A 63 9.20 -6.87 -16.28
CA GLU A 63 9.81 -8.03 -16.97
C GLU A 63 10.38 -9.05 -15.98
N GLN A 64 10.99 -8.57 -14.89
CA GLN A 64 11.51 -9.42 -13.83
C GLN A 64 10.37 -10.19 -13.13
N VAL A 65 9.32 -9.49 -12.70
CA VAL A 65 8.17 -10.09 -12.02
C VAL A 65 7.46 -11.10 -12.92
N GLU A 66 7.34 -10.82 -14.22
CA GLU A 66 6.76 -11.77 -15.17
C GLU A 66 7.55 -13.09 -15.23
N GLY A 67 8.89 -13.02 -15.38
CA GLY A 67 9.74 -14.19 -15.41
C GLY A 67 9.70 -15.00 -14.10
N GLU A 68 9.67 -14.31 -12.96
CA GLU A 68 9.54 -14.91 -11.64
C GLU A 68 8.21 -15.67 -11.49
N LEU A 69 7.09 -15.05 -11.88
CA LEU A 69 5.77 -15.68 -11.80
C LEU A 69 5.66 -16.90 -12.73
N GLN A 70 6.27 -16.83 -13.92
CA GLN A 70 6.34 -17.99 -14.81
C GLN A 70 7.16 -19.13 -14.19
N ALA A 71 8.30 -18.82 -13.55
CA ALA A 71 9.13 -19.80 -12.86
C ALA A 71 8.41 -20.44 -11.67
N VAL A 72 7.70 -19.65 -10.85
CA VAL A 72 6.88 -20.17 -9.74
C VAL A 72 5.77 -21.09 -10.25
N HIS A 73 5.06 -20.68 -11.31
CA HIS A 73 4.01 -21.49 -11.91
C HIS A 73 4.55 -22.81 -12.50
N GLN A 74 5.71 -22.76 -13.15
CA GLN A 74 6.36 -23.97 -13.67
C GLN A 74 6.83 -24.88 -12.54
N THR A 75 7.33 -24.32 -11.43
CA THR A 75 7.71 -25.08 -10.23
C THR A 75 6.50 -25.74 -9.58
N ALA A 76 5.37 -25.05 -9.49
CA ALA A 76 4.10 -25.60 -9.00
C ALA A 76 3.57 -26.76 -9.84
N LYS A 77 3.81 -26.75 -11.15
CA LYS A 77 3.42 -27.86 -12.03
C LYS A 77 4.35 -29.07 -11.95
N ASN A 78 5.65 -28.84 -11.80
CA ASN A 78 6.64 -29.91 -11.89
C ASN A 78 6.94 -30.58 -10.55
N SER A 79 6.71 -29.87 -9.44
CA SER A 79 7.01 -30.37 -8.09
C SER A 79 5.73 -30.66 -7.32
N ALA A 80 5.39 -31.96 -7.22
CA ALA A 80 4.26 -32.41 -6.40
C ALA A 80 4.39 -31.97 -4.93
N LYS A 81 5.62 -31.90 -4.40
CA LYS A 81 5.86 -31.42 -3.03
C LYS A 81 5.50 -29.94 -2.86
N PHE A 82 5.72 -29.13 -3.89
CA PHE A 82 5.40 -27.71 -3.83
C PHE A 82 3.89 -27.49 -3.98
N SER A 83 3.20 -28.23 -4.85
CA SER A 83 1.72 -28.19 -4.90
C SER A 83 1.10 -28.64 -3.58
N ASP A 84 1.58 -29.74 -3.00
CA ASP A 84 1.09 -30.24 -1.71
C ASP A 84 1.31 -29.22 -0.59
N PHE A 85 2.44 -28.51 -0.59
CA PHE A 85 2.71 -27.43 0.35
C PHE A 85 1.71 -26.26 0.22
N LEU A 86 1.39 -25.85 -1.01
CA LEU A 86 0.43 -24.78 -1.27
C LEU A 86 -0.97 -25.16 -0.77
N ASP A 87 -1.41 -26.37 -1.05
CA ASP A 87 -2.76 -26.86 -0.72
C ASP A 87 -2.92 -27.35 0.74
N ASN A 88 -1.82 -27.51 1.48
CA ASN A 88 -1.87 -28.05 2.85
C ASN A 88 -2.50 -27.04 3.84
N PRO A 89 -3.64 -27.36 4.47
CA PRO A 89 -4.30 -26.50 5.46
C PRO A 89 -3.79 -26.73 6.90
N LEU A 90 -2.91 -27.71 7.13
CA LEU A 90 -2.38 -28.05 8.46
C LEU A 90 -1.24 -27.13 8.90
N ILE A 91 -0.61 -26.42 7.95
CA ILE A 91 0.45 -25.46 8.23
C ILE A 91 -0.21 -24.13 8.59
N SER A 92 0.21 -23.52 9.70
CA SER A 92 -0.27 -22.20 10.08
C SER A 92 0.13 -21.16 9.03
N ARG A 93 -0.65 -20.09 8.86
CA ARG A 93 -0.32 -19.02 7.91
C ARG A 93 1.05 -18.42 8.17
N ASP A 94 1.37 -18.19 9.45
CA ASP A 94 2.66 -17.61 9.85
C ASP A 94 3.84 -18.52 9.50
N ASP A 95 3.69 -19.83 9.68
CA ASP A 95 4.74 -20.79 9.33
C ASP A 95 4.85 -20.97 7.81
N LYS A 96 3.73 -20.90 7.08
CA LYS A 96 3.70 -20.95 5.62
C LYS A 96 4.40 -19.72 5.02
N ALA A 97 4.11 -18.53 5.54
CA ALA A 97 4.79 -17.29 5.18
C ALA A 97 6.31 -17.38 5.41
N LYS A 98 6.73 -17.80 6.62
CA LYS A 98 8.17 -17.98 6.92
C LYS A 98 8.85 -18.95 5.96
N GLN A 99 8.23 -20.11 5.69
CA GLN A 99 8.80 -21.07 4.74
C GLN A 99 8.89 -20.51 3.32
N ILE A 100 7.93 -19.69 2.89
CA ILE A 100 8.02 -18.98 1.61
C ILE A 100 9.24 -18.04 1.62
N HIS A 101 9.42 -17.23 2.66
CA HIS A 101 10.60 -16.36 2.78
C HIS A 101 11.91 -17.17 2.76
N GLU A 102 11.99 -18.27 3.49
CA GLU A 102 13.16 -19.15 3.51
C GLU A 102 13.43 -19.82 2.14
N MET A 103 12.39 -20.19 1.39
CA MET A 103 12.53 -20.79 0.06
C MET A 103 13.05 -19.78 -0.97
N PHE A 104 12.69 -18.50 -0.81
CA PHE A 104 13.06 -17.45 -1.75
C PHE A 104 14.23 -16.59 -1.25
N ASP A 105 14.72 -16.82 -0.02
CA ASP A 105 15.90 -16.17 0.53
C ASP A 105 17.13 -16.51 -0.33
N GLY A 106 17.72 -15.50 -0.96
CA GLY A 106 18.86 -15.65 -1.87
C GLY A 106 18.54 -16.09 -3.30
N SER A 107 17.26 -16.31 -3.64
CA SER A 107 16.83 -16.64 -5.01
C SER A 107 16.84 -15.45 -5.98
N GLY A 108 17.03 -14.23 -5.47
CA GLY A 108 17.01 -13.00 -6.25
C GLY A 108 15.62 -12.55 -6.68
N VAL A 109 14.57 -13.16 -6.12
CA VAL A 109 13.18 -12.79 -6.39
C VAL A 109 12.88 -11.38 -5.91
N SER A 110 12.14 -10.63 -6.73
CA SER A 110 11.76 -9.26 -6.44
C SER A 110 10.87 -9.17 -5.20
N GLN A 111 10.99 -8.05 -4.48
CA GLN A 111 10.14 -7.79 -3.31
C GLN A 111 8.65 -7.77 -3.67
N VAL A 112 8.30 -7.38 -4.91
CA VAL A 112 6.91 -7.37 -5.39
C VAL A 112 6.33 -8.78 -5.44
N THR A 113 7.10 -9.75 -5.95
CA THR A 113 6.69 -11.15 -6.00
C THR A 113 6.62 -11.76 -4.61
N LEU A 114 7.59 -11.49 -3.73
CA LEU A 114 7.57 -11.93 -2.34
C LEU A 114 6.32 -11.42 -1.60
N ASN A 115 6.02 -10.14 -1.72
CA ASN A 115 4.83 -9.55 -1.10
C ASN A 115 3.52 -10.20 -1.59
N LEU A 116 3.45 -10.56 -2.88
CA LEU A 116 2.30 -11.30 -3.40
C LEU A 116 2.18 -12.66 -2.72
N LEU A 117 3.26 -13.43 -2.66
CA LEU A 117 3.25 -14.77 -2.05
C LEU A 117 2.89 -14.71 -0.55
N ASP A 118 3.40 -13.71 0.17
CA ASP A 118 3.07 -13.47 1.58
C ASP A 118 1.59 -13.19 1.79
N THR A 119 0.97 -12.41 0.90
CA THR A 119 -0.47 -12.11 0.99
C THR A 119 -1.37 -13.32 0.68
N LEU A 120 -0.82 -14.34 0.03
CA LEU A 120 -1.54 -15.56 -0.36
C LEU A 120 -1.30 -16.73 0.62
N ALA A 121 -0.29 -16.64 1.48
CA ALA A 121 0.07 -17.64 2.49
C ALA A 121 -1.00 -17.81 3.60
#